data_AF-T1EK95-F1
#
_entry.id   AF-T1EK95-F1
#
_cell.length_a   1.000
_cell.length_b   1.000
_cell.length_c   1.000
_cell.angle_alpha   90.00
_cell.angle_beta   90.00
_cell.angle_gamma   90.00
#
_symmetry.space_group_name_H-M   'P 1'
#
loop_
_entity.id
_entity.type
_entity.pdbx_description
1 polymer ?
#
loop_
_entity_poly.entity_id
_entity_poly.type
_entity_poly.pdbx_seq_one_letter_code
_entity_poly.pdbx_strand_id
1 'polypeptide(L)' 'YLSNERTAILEQYYQSHITFPYPDRETRESLASQCGISHLQVTKWFSNRRNKDK' A
#
# COMPACT_ATOMS: atom_id res chain seq x y z
N TYR A 1 10.89 6.98 7.61
CA TYR A 1 9.42 6.94 7.59
C TYR A 1 8.95 7.50 6.26
N LEU A 2 8.19 6.74 5.48
CA LEU A 2 7.46 7.32 4.34
C LEU A 2 6.50 8.37 4.93
N SER A 3 6.49 9.59 4.39
CA SER A 3 5.56 10.63 4.83
C SER A 3 4.12 10.12 4.71
N ASN A 4 3.26 10.44 5.68
CA ASN A 4 1.84 10.06 5.70
C ASN A 4 1.12 10.46 4.41
N GLU A 5 1.52 11.57 3.75
CA GLU A 5 0.98 11.97 2.44
C GLU A 5 1.26 10.93 1.35
N ARG A 6 2.50 10.44 1.26
CA ARG A 6 2.92 9.47 0.24
C ARG A 6 2.25 8.11 0.43
N THR A 7 1.87 7.77 1.65
CA THR A 7 1.19 6.51 1.97
C THR A 7 -0.30 6.65 2.18
N ALA A 8 -0.88 7.85 2.07
CA ALA A 8 -2.31 8.08 2.27
C ALA A 8 -3.16 7.27 1.29
N ILE A 9 -2.73 7.20 0.02
CA ILE A 9 -3.41 6.42 -1.02
C ILE A 9 -3.34 4.92 -0.72
N LEU A 10 -2.19 4.44 -0.23
CA LEU A 10 -2.02 3.05 0.20
C LEU A 10 -2.92 2.71 1.39
N GLU A 11 -3.02 3.62 2.36
CA GLU A 11 -3.88 3.48 3.53
C GLU A 11 -5.36 3.47 3.14
N GLN A 12 -5.78 4.38 2.25
CA GLN A 12 -7.15 4.42 1.74
C GLN A 12 -7.51 3.13 0.99
N TYR A 13 -6.62 2.63 0.12
CA TYR A 13 -6.82 1.37 -0.57
C TYR A 13 -6.96 0.20 0.42
N TYR A 14 -6.07 0.16 1.41
CA TYR A 14 -6.05 -0.88 2.43
C TYR A 14 -7.34 -0.90 3.26
N GLN A 15 -7.82 0.27 3.71
CA GLN A 15 -9.08 0.37 4.45
C GLN A 15 -10.28 -0.05 3.61
N SER A 16 -10.31 0.32 2.32
CA SER A 16 -11.36 -0.12 1.39
C SER A 16 -11.33 -1.63 1.11
N HIS A 17 -10.19 -2.30 1.30
CA HIS A 17 -9.98 -3.72 1.02
C HIS A 17 -9.57 -4.50 2.27
N ILE A 18 -10.03 -4.08 3.46
CA ILE A 18 -9.57 -4.66 4.74
C ILE A 18 -9.89 -6.15 4.89
N THR A 19 -10.93 -6.63 4.19
CA THR A 19 -11.32 -8.05 4.12
C THR A 19 -10.42 -8.87 3.20
N PHE A 20 -9.78 -8.25 2.20
CA PHE A 20 -8.83 -8.90 1.29
C PHE A 20 -7.70 -7.95 0.84
N PRO A 21 -6.74 -7.63 1.73
CA PRO A 21 -5.69 -6.63 1.48
C PRO A 21 -4.51 -7.21 0.70
N TYR A 22 -4.81 -7.87 -0.42
CA TYR A 22 -3.84 -8.49 -1.33
C TYR A 22 -4.00 -7.91 -2.74
N PRO A 23 -3.54 -6.67 -2.97
CA PRO A 23 -3.53 -6.11 -4.31
C PRO A 23 -2.67 -6.98 -5.23
N ASP A 24 -3.13 -7.16 -6.46
CA ASP A 24 -2.40 -7.81 -7.54
C ASP A 24 -1.27 -6.91 -8.05
N ARG A 25 -0.50 -7.40 -9.05
CA ARG A 25 0.66 -6.66 -9.55
C ARG A 25 0.27 -5.32 -10.18
N GLU A 26 -0.79 -5.29 -10.99
CA GLU A 26 -1.22 -4.10 -11.71
C GLU A 26 -1.69 -3.02 -10.72
N THR A 27 -2.47 -3.42 -9.72
CA THR A 27 -2.89 -2.51 -8.64
C THR A 27 -1.70 -1.95 -7.87
N ARG A 28 -0.70 -2.78 -7.55
CA ARG A 28 0.51 -2.30 -6.86
C ARG A 28 1.32 -1.32 -7.70
N GLU A 29 1.41 -1.53 -9.01
CA GLU A 29 2.09 -0.61 -9.95
C GLU A 29 1.33 0.72 -10.07
N SER A 30 -0.01 0.68 -10.14
CA SER A 30 -0.85 1.89 -10.12
C SER A 30 -0.67 2.68 -8.82
N LEU A 31 -0.72 2.00 -7.66
CA LEU A 31 -0.49 2.62 -6.36
C LEU A 31 0.93 3.19 -6.25
N ALA A 32 1.94 2.49 -6.78
CA ALA A 32 3.32 2.94 -6.80
C ALA A 32 3.46 4.25 -7.60
N SER A 33 2.84 4.33 -8.78
CA SER A 33 2.83 5.52 -9.63
C SER A 33 2.14 6.70 -8.94
N GLN A 34 0.95 6.47 -8.35
CA GLN A 34 0.19 7.51 -7.65
C GLN A 34 0.93 8.05 -6.40
N CYS A 35 1.60 7.17 -5.66
CA CYS A 35 2.37 7.54 -4.48
C CYS A 35 3.77 8.09 -4.81
N GLY A 36 4.22 8.00 -6.05
CA GLY A 36 5.57 8.37 -6.47
C GLY A 36 6.66 7.51 -5.81
N ILE A 37 6.38 6.22 -5.58
CA ILE A 37 7.30 5.25 -4.95
C ILE A 37 7.46 4.01 -5.82
N SER A 38 8.40 3.13 -5.47
CA SER A 38 8.60 1.86 -6.19
C SER A 38 7.58 0.79 -5.80
N HIS A 39 7.30 -0.13 -6.73
CA HIS A 39 6.51 -1.34 -6.48
C HIS A 39 7.02 -2.15 -5.27
N LEU A 40 8.35 -2.17 -5.06
CA LEU A 40 8.95 -2.84 -3.90
C LEU A 40 8.59 -2.14 -2.58
N GLN A 41 8.55 -0.80 -2.55
CA GLN A 41 8.12 -0.04 -1.39
C GLN A 41 6.64 -0.25 -1.09
N VAL A 42 5.78 -0.31 -2.11
CA VAL A 42 4.36 -0.67 -1.97
C VAL A 42 4.22 -2.06 -1.35
N THR A 43 4.94 -3.06 -1.88
CA THR A 43 4.90 -4.44 -1.37
C THR A 43 5.35 -4.50 0.10
N LYS A 44 6.45 -3.83 0.45
CA LYS A 44 6.93 -3.76 1.84
C LYS A 44 5.93 -3.04 2.75
N TRP A 45 5.30 -1.97 2.27
CA TRP A 45 4.30 -1.24 3.02
C TRP A 45 3.10 -2.12 3.37
N PHE A 46 2.53 -2.85 2.40
CA PHE A 46 1.41 -3.76 2.66
C PHE A 46 1.78 -4.89 3.62
N SER A 47 2.98 -5.46 3.51
CA SER A 47 3.46 -6.48 4.46
C SER A 47 3.59 -5.93 5.88
N ASN A 48 4.17 -4.74 6.05
CA ASN A 48 4.30 -4.09 7.35
C ASN A 48 2.94 -3.67 7.91
N ARG A 49 2.03 -3.17 7.06
CA ARG A 49 0.70 -2.72 7.45
C ARG A 49 -0.15 -3.89 7.98
N ARG A 50 -0.14 -5.03 7.31
CA ARG A 50 -0.81 -6.26 7.78
C ARG A 50 -0.25 -6.76 9.11
N ASN A 51 1.07 -6.71 9.30
CA ASN A 51 1.68 -7.08 10.58
C ASN A 51 1.32 -6.11 11.71
N LYS A 52 0.97 -4.86 11.40
CA LYS A 52 0.54 -3.86 12.39
C LYS A 52 -0.92 -4.06 12.83
N ASP A 53 -1.77 -4.65 11.97
CA ASP A 53 -3.17 -4.98 12.30
C ASP A 53 -3.35 -6.41 12.86
N LYS A 54 -2.27 -7.19 12.94
CA LYS A 54 -2.25 -8.47 13.65
C LYS A 54 -2.14 -8.24 15.15
#